data_AF-A0A7R6Z598-F1
#
_entry.id   AF-A0A7R6Z598-F1
#
_cell.length_a   1.000
_cell.length_b   1.000
_cell.length_c   1.000
_cell.angle_alpha   90.00
_cell.angle_beta   90.00
_cell.angle_gamma   90.00
#
_symmetry.space_group_name_H-M   'P 1'
#
loop_
_entity.id
_entity.type
_entity.pdbx_description
1 polymer ?
#
loop_
_entity_poly.entity_id
_entity_poly.type
_entity_poly.pdbx_seq_one_letter_code
_entity_poly.pdbx_strand_id
1 'polypeptide(L)'
;MAEVEAWLDVEESVYKTAIEAWVTGGYVGDKPPRGFRCNWDSVKRTWSEGNARVDILMVDGQAVGFLDGTDILEIRPDLRGEGYGRLLANFMVDVAHNEGRSVLEIQIAPSTAEPFWKRMGFTVVPDRRGGGGGIYAYRILRKIYSLSDGERVSFSIQFYSEHERYRENPTPFSRFSGMGERLPDGSVQLPERAFCFEPTYSQHEDYFVSIDLGGEAIHFDNVKYETSKANGIRIDAGYTHFIDRITPQSSPD
;
A
#
# COMPACT_ATOMS: atom_id res chain seq x y z
N MET A 1 13.72 -19.81 9.09
CA MET A 1 14.60 -18.68 9.49
C MET A 1 16.08 -19.00 9.29
N ALA A 2 16.64 -20.06 9.88
CA ALA A 2 18.09 -20.36 9.76
C ALA A 2 18.59 -20.56 8.31
N GLU A 3 17.82 -21.26 7.47
CA GLU A 3 18.16 -21.41 6.04
C GLU A 3 18.22 -20.06 5.31
N VAL A 4 17.25 -19.18 5.60
CA VAL A 4 17.20 -17.82 5.05
C VAL A 4 18.41 -17.00 5.45
N GLU A 5 18.74 -17.06 6.74
CA GLU A 5 19.93 -16.39 7.26
C GLU A 5 21.21 -16.87 6.58
N ALA A 6 21.36 -18.19 6.39
CA ALA A 6 22.55 -18.76 5.80
C ALA A 6 22.82 -18.25 4.37
N TRP A 7 21.80 -18.19 3.51
CA TRP A 7 22.01 -17.67 2.16
C TRP A 7 22.09 -16.14 2.10
N LEU A 8 21.46 -15.41 3.03
CA LEU A 8 21.65 -13.97 3.17
C LEU A 8 23.08 -13.62 3.62
N ASP A 9 23.68 -14.43 4.50
CA ASP A 9 25.08 -14.27 4.91
C ASP A 9 26.05 -14.49 3.73
N VAL A 10 25.78 -15.50 2.90
CA VAL A 10 26.55 -15.75 1.67
C VAL A 10 26.42 -14.57 0.71
N GLU A 11 25.20 -14.08 0.47
CA GLU A 11 24.96 -12.92 -0.40
C GLU A 11 25.68 -11.66 0.11
N GLU A 12 25.62 -11.38 1.41
CA GLU A 12 26.28 -10.23 2.03
C GLU A 12 27.82 -10.36 1.94
N SER A 13 28.37 -11.57 2.06
CA SER A 13 29.80 -11.81 1.86
C SER A 13 30.21 -11.50 0.42
N VAL A 14 29.44 -11.95 -0.58
CA VAL A 14 29.67 -11.63 -2.00
C VAL A 14 29.59 -10.13 -2.25
N TYR A 15 28.58 -9.46 -1.68
CA TYR A 15 28.43 -8.01 -1.76
C TYR A 15 29.64 -7.27 -1.17
N LYS A 16 30.13 -7.67 0.02
CA LYS A 16 31.28 -7.05 0.68
C LYS A 16 32.55 -7.12 -0.17
N THR A 17 32.81 -8.27 -0.79
CA THR A 17 33.94 -8.40 -1.73
C THR A 17 33.75 -7.54 -2.97
N ALA A 18 32.55 -7.52 -3.55
CA ALA A 18 32.26 -6.75 -4.75
C ALA A 18 32.34 -5.23 -4.50
N ILE A 19 31.83 -4.73 -3.37
CA ILE A 19 31.86 -3.31 -3.04
C ILE A 19 33.28 -2.83 -2.74
N GLU A 20 34.10 -3.64 -2.07
CA GLU A 20 35.53 -3.34 -1.86
C GLU A 20 36.28 -3.25 -3.19
N ALA A 21 36.05 -4.21 -4.09
CA ALA A 21 36.64 -4.19 -5.43
C ALA A 21 36.20 -2.96 -6.25
N TRP A 22 34.92 -2.58 -6.18
CA TRP A 22 34.40 -1.39 -6.86
C TRP A 22 35.01 -0.09 -6.31
N VAL A 23 35.16 0.01 -4.98
CA VAL A 23 35.80 1.17 -4.32
C VAL A 23 37.29 1.25 -4.70
N THR A 24 38.04 0.16 -4.56
CA THR A 24 39.48 0.12 -4.90
C THR A 24 39.71 0.29 -6.40
N GLY A 25 38.77 -0.14 -7.24
CA GLY A 25 38.76 0.09 -8.68
C GLY A 25 38.38 1.51 -9.10
N GLY A 26 38.22 2.45 -8.15
CA GLY A 26 37.95 3.85 -8.45
C GLY A 26 36.52 4.11 -8.91
N TYR A 27 35.55 3.31 -8.46
CA TYR A 27 34.12 3.46 -8.78
C TYR A 27 33.78 3.24 -10.26
N VAL A 28 34.62 2.50 -10.98
CA VAL A 28 34.39 2.18 -12.38
C VAL A 28 33.27 1.12 -12.50
N GLY A 29 32.26 1.42 -13.31
CA GLY A 29 31.10 0.55 -13.55
C GLY A 29 29.98 0.73 -12.52
N ASP A 30 28.97 -0.13 -12.61
CA ASP A 30 27.80 -0.07 -11.74
C ASP A 30 28.14 -0.45 -10.31
N LYS A 31 27.58 0.29 -9.35
CA LYS A 31 27.69 -0.06 -7.93
C LYS A 31 27.07 -1.45 -7.69
N PRO A 32 27.78 -2.38 -7.03
CA PRO A 32 27.22 -3.68 -6.70
C PRO A 32 25.91 -3.56 -5.92
N PRO A 33 24.86 -4.32 -6.30
CA PRO A 33 23.62 -4.33 -5.54
C PRO A 33 23.83 -5.03 -4.20
N ARG A 34 23.18 -4.52 -3.15
CA ARG A 34 23.14 -5.14 -1.82
C ARG A 34 21.79 -5.81 -1.61
N GLY A 35 21.79 -7.05 -1.13
CA GLY A 35 20.58 -7.75 -0.68
C GLY A 35 20.09 -7.27 0.69
N PHE A 36 19.14 -7.99 1.29
CA PHE A 36 18.46 -7.56 2.52
C PHE A 36 19.03 -8.12 3.82
N ARG A 37 20.25 -8.68 3.81
CA ARG A 37 20.90 -9.16 5.04
C ARG A 37 21.04 -8.06 6.10
N CYS A 38 21.19 -6.81 5.69
CA CYS A 38 21.26 -5.65 6.58
C CYS A 38 19.97 -5.40 7.37
N ASN A 39 18.82 -5.88 6.89
CA ASN A 39 17.54 -5.76 7.57
C ASN A 39 17.21 -7.02 8.40
N TRP A 40 17.86 -8.15 8.13
CA TRP A 40 17.47 -9.47 8.64
C TRP A 40 17.41 -9.57 10.16
N ASP A 41 18.33 -8.93 10.89
CA ASP A 41 18.30 -8.97 12.35
C ASP A 41 17.10 -8.21 12.93
N SER A 42 16.65 -7.14 12.26
CA SER A 42 15.40 -6.47 12.60
C SER A 42 14.19 -7.34 12.29
N VAL A 43 14.17 -7.98 11.11
CA VAL A 43 13.09 -8.91 10.70
C VAL A 43 12.92 -10.04 11.71
N LYS A 44 14.02 -10.70 12.12
CA LYS A 44 13.98 -11.75 13.16
C LYS A 44 13.42 -11.24 14.47
N ARG A 45 13.86 -10.06 14.92
CA ARG A 45 13.43 -9.46 16.18
C ARG A 45 11.94 -9.16 16.17
N THR A 46 11.45 -8.42 15.18
CA THR A 46 10.03 -8.03 15.08
C THR A 46 9.12 -9.24 14.95
N TRP A 47 9.55 -10.27 14.22
CA TRP A 47 8.86 -11.55 14.18
C TRP A 47 8.82 -12.25 15.55
N SER A 48 9.96 -12.34 16.25
CA SER A 48 10.05 -13.01 17.56
C SER A 48 9.23 -12.30 18.65
N GLU A 49 9.06 -10.99 18.53
CA GLU A 49 8.25 -10.15 19.43
C GLU A 49 6.76 -10.20 19.09
N GLY A 50 6.36 -10.83 17.97
CA GLY A 50 4.97 -10.86 17.49
C GLY A 50 4.49 -9.54 16.87
N ASN A 51 5.43 -8.61 16.59
CA ASN A 51 5.14 -7.30 16.01
C ASN A 51 5.02 -7.34 14.49
N ALA A 52 5.60 -8.36 13.84
CA ALA A 52 5.58 -8.51 12.39
C ALA A 52 5.39 -9.97 11.97
N ARG A 53 4.87 -10.16 10.76
CA ARG A 53 4.72 -11.45 10.11
C ARG A 53 5.86 -11.68 9.13
N VAL A 54 6.43 -12.88 9.14
CA VAL A 54 7.40 -13.32 8.14
C VAL A 54 6.90 -14.59 7.49
N ASP A 55 6.75 -14.56 6.17
CA ASP A 55 6.34 -15.70 5.36
C ASP A 55 7.52 -16.25 4.58
N ILE A 56 7.69 -17.58 4.59
CA ILE A 56 8.78 -18.26 3.90
C ILE A 56 8.19 -19.08 2.75
N LEU A 57 8.72 -18.88 1.54
CA LEU A 57 8.40 -19.72 0.40
C LEU A 57 9.25 -21.00 0.45
N MET A 58 8.57 -22.14 0.58
CA MET A 58 9.18 -23.46 0.62
C MET A 58 8.98 -24.19 -0.71
N VAL A 59 10.04 -24.76 -1.28
CA VAL A 59 10.00 -25.62 -2.48
C VAL A 59 10.82 -26.86 -2.20
N ASP A 60 10.22 -28.04 -2.36
CA ASP A 60 10.86 -29.33 -2.09
C ASP A 60 11.56 -29.41 -0.72
N GLY A 61 10.94 -28.78 0.29
CA GLY A 61 11.44 -28.75 1.66
C GLY A 61 12.55 -27.72 1.93
N GLN A 62 12.91 -26.86 0.95
CA GLN A 62 13.93 -25.82 1.11
C GLN A 62 13.34 -24.41 1.08
N ALA A 63 13.90 -23.50 1.87
CA ALA A 63 13.54 -22.08 1.82
C ALA A 63 14.14 -21.41 0.57
N VAL A 64 13.29 -20.92 -0.33
CA VAL A 64 13.70 -20.28 -1.60
C VAL A 64 13.45 -18.77 -1.64
N GLY A 65 12.69 -18.24 -0.69
CA GLY A 65 12.43 -16.81 -0.57
C GLY A 65 11.70 -16.48 0.72
N PHE A 66 11.64 -15.20 1.07
CA PHE A 66 10.90 -14.71 2.22
C PHE A 66 10.23 -13.37 1.94
N LEU A 67 9.18 -13.12 2.72
CA LEU A 67 8.43 -11.88 2.75
C LEU A 67 8.34 -11.42 4.22
N ASP A 68 8.80 -10.21 4.52
CA ASP A 68 8.56 -9.52 5.79
C ASP A 68 7.39 -8.55 5.62
N GLY A 69 6.20 -8.97 6.08
CA GLY A 69 4.95 -8.24 5.89
C GLY A 69 4.69 -7.83 4.44
N THR A 70 4.78 -6.54 4.16
CA THR A 70 4.70 -5.96 2.81
C THR A 70 5.97 -5.18 2.44
N ASP A 71 7.01 -5.26 3.26
CA ASP A 71 8.15 -4.35 3.24
C ASP A 71 9.36 -4.94 2.50
N ILE A 72 9.65 -6.22 2.69
CA ILE A 72 10.81 -6.88 2.09
C ILE A 72 10.37 -8.17 1.43
N LEU A 73 10.59 -8.28 0.12
CA LEU A 73 10.41 -9.50 -0.66
C LEU A 73 11.77 -9.87 -1.27
N GLU A 74 12.28 -11.05 -0.92
CA GLU A 74 13.59 -11.50 -1.37
C GLU A 74 13.57 -12.97 -1.80
N ILE A 75 14.27 -13.28 -2.88
CA ILE A 75 14.40 -14.63 -3.45
C ILE A 75 15.86 -15.02 -3.41
N ARG A 76 16.13 -16.25 -2.97
CA ARG A 76 17.47 -16.82 -2.89
C ARG A 76 18.25 -16.52 -4.18
N PRO A 77 19.45 -15.92 -4.11
CA PRO A 77 20.10 -15.33 -5.29
C PRO A 77 20.27 -16.25 -6.50
N ASP A 78 20.58 -17.53 -6.26
CA ASP A 78 20.78 -18.57 -7.27
C ASP A 78 19.48 -19.16 -7.85
N LEU A 79 18.32 -18.79 -7.29
CA LEU A 79 16.99 -19.21 -7.76
C LEU A 79 16.18 -18.05 -8.37
N ARG A 80 16.81 -16.89 -8.57
CA ARG A 80 16.19 -15.74 -9.23
C ARG A 80 15.98 -16.05 -10.72
N GLY A 81 14.91 -15.50 -11.29
CA GLY A 81 14.54 -15.75 -12.70
C GLY A 81 13.60 -16.95 -12.91
N GLU A 82 13.44 -17.81 -11.91
CA GLU A 82 12.61 -19.03 -11.97
C GLU A 82 11.12 -18.81 -11.66
N GLY A 83 10.68 -17.55 -11.54
CA GLY A 83 9.29 -17.20 -11.28
C GLY A 83 8.86 -17.16 -9.80
N TYR A 84 9.71 -17.57 -8.86
CA TYR A 84 9.38 -17.53 -7.41
C TYR A 84 9.02 -16.14 -6.90
N GLY A 85 9.68 -15.08 -7.40
CA GLY A 85 9.32 -13.70 -7.06
C GLY A 85 7.87 -13.35 -7.40
N ARG A 86 7.34 -13.88 -8.52
CA ARG A 86 5.93 -13.68 -8.92
C ARG A 86 4.99 -14.36 -7.93
N LEU A 87 5.30 -15.59 -7.52
CA LEU A 87 4.49 -16.34 -6.55
C LEU A 87 4.38 -15.58 -5.23
N LEU A 88 5.52 -15.13 -4.72
CA LEU A 88 5.57 -14.41 -3.44
C LEU A 88 4.94 -13.02 -3.51
N ALA A 89 5.08 -12.31 -4.65
CA ALA A 89 4.44 -11.02 -4.85
C ALA A 89 2.91 -11.14 -5.00
N ASN A 90 2.41 -12.19 -5.66
CA ASN A 90 0.97 -12.46 -5.70
C ASN A 90 0.43 -12.78 -4.30
N PHE A 91 1.14 -13.64 -3.55
CA PHE A 91 0.79 -13.96 -2.18
C PHE A 91 0.72 -12.70 -1.29
N MET A 92 1.70 -11.81 -1.40
CA MET A 92 1.70 -10.51 -0.71
C MET A 92 0.45 -9.67 -1.05
N VAL A 93 0.11 -9.58 -2.33
CA VAL A 93 -1.08 -8.85 -2.80
C VAL A 93 -2.37 -9.48 -2.25
N ASP A 94 -2.48 -10.80 -2.29
CA ASP A 94 -3.67 -11.52 -1.81
C ASP A 94 -3.83 -11.36 -0.29
N VAL A 95 -2.73 -11.43 0.47
CA VAL A 95 -2.72 -11.13 1.91
C VAL A 95 -3.21 -9.71 2.17
N ALA A 96 -2.63 -8.71 1.52
CA ALA A 96 -3.02 -7.31 1.68
C ALA A 96 -4.50 -7.07 1.33
N HIS A 97 -5.00 -7.74 0.28
CA HIS A 97 -6.41 -7.68 -0.12
C HIS A 97 -7.32 -8.31 0.94
N ASN A 98 -6.97 -9.49 1.44
CA ASN A 98 -7.74 -10.21 2.46
C ASN A 98 -7.73 -9.50 3.83
N GLU A 99 -6.68 -8.75 4.15
CA GLU A 99 -6.63 -7.84 5.31
C GLU A 99 -7.52 -6.60 5.12
N GLY A 100 -8.10 -6.43 3.93
CA GLY A 100 -9.00 -5.33 3.61
C GLY A 100 -8.28 -4.01 3.35
N ARG A 101 -7.00 -4.04 2.97
CA ARG A 101 -6.27 -2.82 2.56
C ARG A 101 -6.83 -2.28 1.24
N SER A 102 -6.84 -0.95 1.11
CA SER A 102 -7.29 -0.23 -0.10
C SER A 102 -6.13 -0.01 -1.07
N VAL A 103 -4.92 0.16 -0.55
CA VAL A 103 -3.70 0.38 -1.32
C VAL A 103 -2.57 -0.46 -0.74
N LEU A 104 -1.75 -1.03 -1.63
CA LEU A 104 -0.49 -1.66 -1.28
C LEU A 104 0.65 -0.82 -1.85
N GLU A 105 1.38 -0.14 -0.97
CA GLU A 105 2.56 0.64 -1.30
C GLU A 105 3.83 -0.20 -1.11
N ILE A 106 4.80 -0.02 -2.01
CA ILE A 106 6.11 -0.66 -1.93
C ILE A 106 7.20 0.33 -2.30
N GLN A 107 8.42 0.02 -1.84
CA GLN A 107 9.63 0.63 -2.37
C GLN A 107 10.37 -0.38 -3.26
N ILE A 108 10.63 0.01 -4.50
CA ILE A 108 11.41 -0.77 -5.45
C ILE A 108 12.89 -0.46 -5.24
N ALA A 109 13.61 -1.41 -4.67
CA ALA A 109 15.06 -1.40 -4.53
C ALA A 109 15.63 -2.81 -4.81
N PRO A 110 16.52 -2.98 -5.79
CA PRO A 110 17.06 -1.96 -6.70
C PRO A 110 16.05 -1.50 -7.76
N SER A 111 16.27 -0.33 -8.36
CA SER A 111 15.42 0.22 -9.44
C SER A 111 15.30 -0.68 -10.67
N THR A 112 16.27 -1.58 -10.88
CA THR A 112 16.23 -2.59 -11.96
C THR A 112 15.06 -3.57 -11.83
N ALA A 113 14.44 -3.68 -10.64
CA ALA A 113 13.23 -4.47 -10.43
C ALA A 113 11.93 -3.74 -10.87
N GLU A 114 12.00 -2.49 -11.33
CA GLU A 114 10.83 -1.71 -11.77
C GLU A 114 9.98 -2.44 -12.84
N PRO A 115 10.55 -3.03 -13.91
CA PRO A 115 9.74 -3.73 -14.91
C PRO A 115 9.02 -4.96 -14.34
N PHE A 116 9.57 -5.60 -13.30
CA PHE A 116 8.92 -6.71 -12.62
C PHE A 116 7.65 -6.22 -11.90
N TRP A 117 7.75 -5.18 -11.08
CA TRP A 117 6.62 -4.65 -10.32
C TRP A 117 5.52 -4.05 -11.21
N LYS A 118 5.89 -3.39 -12.31
CA LYS A 118 4.92 -2.97 -13.33
C LYS A 118 4.11 -4.14 -13.89
N ARG A 119 4.76 -5.28 -14.19
CA ARG A 119 4.07 -6.50 -14.62
C ARG A 119 3.20 -7.13 -13.53
N MET A 120 3.48 -6.86 -12.25
CA MET A 120 2.65 -7.26 -11.11
C MET A 120 1.47 -6.31 -10.86
N GLY A 121 1.27 -5.30 -11.72
CA GLY A 121 0.15 -4.36 -11.65
C GLY A 121 0.39 -3.16 -10.73
N PHE A 122 1.64 -2.87 -10.38
CA PHE A 122 1.99 -1.68 -9.61
C PHE A 122 2.22 -0.47 -10.52
N THR A 123 1.71 0.68 -10.09
CA THR A 123 1.94 2.00 -10.67
C THR A 123 3.13 2.66 -9.98
N VAL A 124 4.13 3.05 -10.77
CA VAL A 124 5.34 3.72 -10.28
C VAL A 124 5.09 5.21 -10.05
N VAL A 125 5.63 5.74 -8.96
CA VAL A 125 5.62 7.17 -8.63
C VAL A 125 7.06 7.71 -8.79
N PRO A 126 7.43 8.20 -9.98
CA PRO A 126 8.83 8.50 -10.31
C PRO A 126 9.44 9.62 -9.46
N ASP A 127 8.61 10.59 -9.03
CA ASP A 127 9.03 11.77 -8.29
C ASP A 127 9.15 11.53 -6.78
N ARG A 128 8.61 10.42 -6.28
CA ARG A 128 8.74 10.01 -4.88
C ARG A 128 9.94 9.07 -4.77
N ARG A 129 11.00 9.55 -4.13
CA ARG A 129 12.21 8.76 -3.82
C ARG A 129 12.22 8.40 -2.34
N GLY A 130 12.45 7.13 -2.02
CA GLY A 130 12.64 6.74 -0.61
C GLY A 130 14.05 7.08 -0.12
N GLY A 131 14.22 7.15 1.20
CA GLY A 131 15.51 7.52 1.83
C GLY A 131 16.69 6.64 1.43
N GLY A 132 16.43 5.40 0.97
CA GLY A 132 17.43 4.47 0.41
C GLY A 132 17.64 4.57 -1.11
N GLY A 133 17.08 5.57 -1.79
CA GLY A 133 17.21 5.76 -3.25
C GLY A 133 16.26 4.90 -4.11
N GLY A 134 15.42 4.06 -3.49
CA GLY A 134 14.41 3.26 -4.18
C GLY A 134 13.26 4.10 -4.74
N ILE A 135 12.57 3.52 -5.73
CA ILE A 135 11.43 4.13 -6.43
C ILE A 135 10.14 3.67 -5.76
N TYR A 136 9.23 4.58 -5.40
CA TYR A 136 7.94 4.17 -4.87
C TYR A 136 7.02 3.64 -5.96
N ALA A 137 6.22 2.64 -5.61
CA ALA A 137 5.13 2.16 -6.43
C ALA A 137 3.97 1.72 -5.55
N TYR A 138 2.77 1.72 -6.12
CA TYR A 138 1.56 1.31 -5.42
C TYR A 138 0.66 0.46 -6.30
N ARG A 139 -0.20 -0.34 -5.68
CA ARG A 139 -1.29 -1.04 -6.35
C ARG A 139 -2.59 -0.79 -5.61
N ILE A 140 -3.61 -0.34 -6.33
CA ILE A 140 -4.97 -0.20 -5.77
C ILE A 140 -5.60 -1.58 -5.64
N LEU A 141 -6.12 -1.87 -4.46
CA LEU A 141 -6.79 -3.12 -4.12
C LEU A 141 -8.30 -2.86 -4.10
N ARG A 142 -8.94 -3.00 -5.26
CA ARG A 142 -10.35 -2.68 -5.44
C ARG A 142 -11.23 -3.57 -4.55
N LYS A 143 -12.22 -2.94 -3.93
CA LYS A 143 -13.26 -3.63 -3.15
C LYS A 143 -14.63 -3.24 -3.67
N ILE A 144 -15.24 -4.17 -4.39
CA ILE A 144 -16.51 -4.00 -5.08
C ILE A 144 -17.60 -4.71 -4.28
N TYR A 145 -18.75 -4.06 -4.13
CA TYR A 145 -19.92 -4.59 -3.45
C TYR A 145 -21.05 -4.81 -4.44
N SER A 146 -21.72 -5.94 -4.31
CA SER A 146 -22.98 -6.15 -5.02
C SER A 146 -24.07 -5.33 -4.32
N LEU A 147 -24.78 -4.51 -5.08
CA LEU A 147 -25.96 -3.79 -4.62
C LEU A 147 -27.21 -4.64 -4.92
N SER A 148 -28.22 -4.58 -4.05
CA SER A 148 -29.54 -5.19 -4.28
C SER A 148 -30.44 -4.24 -5.06
N ASP A 149 -31.73 -4.52 -5.21
CA ASP A 149 -32.67 -3.67 -5.98
C ASP A 149 -33.24 -2.47 -5.19
N GLY A 150 -32.57 -2.05 -4.10
CA GLY A 150 -32.99 -0.90 -3.29
C GLY A 150 -32.94 0.45 -4.01
N GLU A 151 -33.45 1.49 -3.36
CA GLU A 151 -33.42 2.86 -3.88
C GLU A 151 -31.98 3.28 -4.21
N ARG A 152 -31.82 3.87 -5.40
CA ARG A 152 -30.52 4.38 -5.86
C ARG A 152 -30.38 5.86 -5.52
N VAL A 153 -29.31 6.20 -4.83
CA VAL A 153 -29.01 7.58 -4.42
C VAL A 153 -27.66 7.97 -5.02
N SER A 154 -27.61 9.13 -5.66
CA SER A 154 -26.34 9.65 -6.19
C SER A 154 -25.42 10.03 -5.03
N PHE A 155 -24.12 9.77 -5.18
CA PHE A 155 -23.11 10.23 -4.22
C PHE A 155 -21.91 10.84 -4.95
N SER A 156 -21.22 11.74 -4.26
CA SER A 156 -19.89 12.25 -4.60
C SER A 156 -19.05 12.29 -3.32
N ILE A 157 -17.87 11.67 -3.37
CA ILE A 157 -16.89 11.65 -2.28
C ILE A 157 -15.59 12.17 -2.86
N GLN A 158 -15.03 13.21 -2.24
CA GLN A 158 -13.82 13.87 -2.72
C GLN A 158 -12.86 14.06 -1.56
N PHE A 159 -11.57 13.77 -1.77
CA PHE A 159 -10.52 13.92 -0.77
C PHE A 159 -9.57 15.07 -1.15
N TYR A 160 -9.19 15.85 -0.14
CA TYR A 160 -8.41 17.08 -0.28
C TYR A 160 -7.23 17.07 0.70
N SER A 161 -6.12 17.68 0.29
CA SER A 161 -5.04 18.01 1.23
C SER A 161 -5.46 19.16 2.12
N GLU A 162 -4.72 19.37 3.21
CA GLU A 162 -4.91 20.51 4.11
C GLU A 162 -4.82 21.85 3.37
N HIS A 163 -3.87 21.95 2.44
CA HIS A 163 -3.67 23.17 1.66
C HIS A 163 -4.87 23.50 0.77
N GLU A 164 -5.52 22.48 0.20
CA GLU A 164 -6.69 22.67 -0.66
C GLU A 164 -7.93 23.07 0.16
N ARG A 165 -8.06 22.61 1.40
CA ARG A 165 -9.24 22.84 2.26
C ARG A 165 -9.62 24.32 2.43
N TYR A 166 -8.65 25.23 2.40
CA TYR A 166 -8.86 26.66 2.67
C TYR A 166 -8.85 27.53 1.40
N ARG A 167 -8.78 26.91 0.22
CA ARG A 167 -8.85 27.64 -1.05
C ARG A 167 -10.29 27.96 -1.43
N GLU A 168 -10.46 29.05 -2.18
CA GLU A 168 -11.75 29.42 -2.76
C GLU A 168 -12.28 28.34 -3.72
N ASN A 169 -11.37 27.73 -4.49
CA ASN A 169 -11.67 26.64 -5.41
C ASN A 169 -10.79 25.43 -5.10
N PRO A 170 -11.17 24.58 -4.13
CA PRO A 170 -10.38 23.44 -3.69
C PRO A 170 -10.30 22.37 -4.78
N THR A 171 -9.11 21.86 -5.06
CA THR A 171 -8.90 20.76 -5.99
C THR A 171 -8.70 19.45 -5.23
N PRO A 172 -9.64 18.49 -5.31
CA PRO A 172 -9.43 17.20 -4.68
C PRO A 172 -8.39 16.38 -5.44
N PHE A 173 -7.60 15.62 -4.70
CA PHE A 173 -6.63 14.69 -5.29
C PHE A 173 -7.26 13.33 -5.65
N SER A 174 -8.39 12.98 -5.02
CA SER A 174 -9.14 11.75 -5.32
C SER A 174 -10.64 12.02 -5.33
N ARG A 175 -11.35 11.39 -6.27
CA ARG A 175 -12.80 11.57 -6.49
C ARG A 175 -13.48 10.23 -6.77
N PHE A 176 -14.60 9.99 -6.09
CA PHE A 176 -15.47 8.84 -6.31
C PHE A 176 -16.89 9.35 -6.45
N SER A 177 -17.61 8.90 -7.46
CA SER A 177 -19.02 9.28 -7.66
C SER A 177 -19.78 8.17 -8.37
N GLY A 178 -21.09 8.15 -8.17
CA GLY A 178 -21.95 7.14 -8.78
C GLY A 178 -23.28 7.03 -8.06
N MET A 179 -23.89 5.84 -8.16
CA MET A 179 -25.14 5.52 -7.47
C MET A 179 -24.87 4.48 -6.40
N GLY A 180 -25.19 4.81 -5.15
CA GLY A 180 -25.21 3.87 -4.03
C GLY A 180 -26.63 3.34 -3.79
N GLU A 181 -26.73 2.31 -2.95
CA GLU A 181 -28.01 1.74 -2.52
C GLU A 181 -28.37 2.28 -1.13
N ARG A 182 -29.56 2.90 -1.00
CA ARG A 182 -30.11 3.25 0.31
C ARG A 182 -30.59 1.98 1.02
N LEU A 183 -30.07 1.78 2.23
CA LEU A 183 -30.40 0.67 3.10
C LEU A 183 -31.54 1.04 4.06
N PRO A 184 -32.20 0.04 4.71
CA PRO A 184 -33.31 0.30 5.64
C PRO A 184 -32.95 1.18 6.85
N ASP A 185 -31.67 1.21 7.24
CA ASP A 185 -31.15 2.06 8.32
C ASP A 185 -30.86 3.51 7.87
N GLY A 186 -31.18 3.87 6.63
CA GLY A 186 -30.96 5.18 6.04
C GLY A 186 -29.54 5.40 5.50
N SER A 187 -28.60 4.49 5.78
CA SER A 187 -27.25 4.53 5.23
C SER A 187 -27.24 4.23 3.73
N VAL A 188 -26.15 4.59 3.05
CA VAL A 188 -25.99 4.36 1.61
C VAL A 188 -24.75 3.50 1.36
N GLN A 189 -24.96 2.27 0.89
CA GLN A 189 -23.91 1.34 0.50
C GLN A 189 -23.33 1.76 -0.86
N LEU A 190 -22.00 1.93 -0.92
CA LEU A 190 -21.32 2.23 -2.17
C LEU A 190 -21.11 0.94 -3.00
N PRO A 191 -21.15 1.01 -4.34
CA PRO A 191 -20.83 -0.13 -5.21
C PRO A 191 -19.33 -0.47 -5.19
N GLU A 192 -18.49 0.48 -4.80
CA GLU A 192 -17.05 0.32 -4.66
C GLU A 192 -16.55 1.21 -3.52
N ARG A 193 -15.54 0.74 -2.79
CA ARG A 193 -14.87 1.51 -1.74
C ARG A 193 -14.28 2.81 -2.30
N ALA A 194 -14.60 3.93 -1.67
CA ALA A 194 -13.88 5.19 -1.83
C ALA A 194 -12.71 5.25 -0.84
N PHE A 195 -11.53 5.71 -1.24
CA PHE A 195 -10.34 5.72 -0.38
C PHE A 195 -9.48 6.99 -0.55
N CYS A 196 -8.86 7.39 0.56
CA CYS A 196 -8.05 8.59 0.70
C CYS A 196 -6.57 8.26 0.47
N PHE A 197 -6.14 8.30 -0.79
CA PHE A 197 -4.74 8.02 -1.15
C PHE A 197 -4.24 9.04 -2.17
N GLU A 198 -3.13 9.71 -1.83
CA GLU A 198 -2.40 10.61 -2.73
C GLU A 198 -0.99 10.02 -3.00
N PRO A 199 -0.73 9.46 -4.20
CA PRO A 199 0.49 8.72 -4.46
C PRO A 199 1.78 9.55 -4.41
N THR A 200 1.70 10.85 -4.72
CA THR A 200 2.87 11.73 -4.82
C THR A 200 3.34 12.26 -3.46
N TYR A 201 2.51 12.16 -2.42
CA TYR A 201 2.82 12.72 -1.11
C TYR A 201 3.15 11.62 -0.10
N SER A 202 4.29 11.75 0.57
CA SER A 202 4.77 10.76 1.54
C SER A 202 4.46 11.11 2.99
N GLN A 203 3.84 12.27 3.25
CA GLN A 203 3.62 12.77 4.60
C GLN A 203 2.16 12.60 5.00
N HIS A 204 1.96 12.24 6.27
CA HIS A 204 0.68 12.21 6.95
C HIS A 204 0.15 13.64 7.15
N GLU A 205 -0.28 14.28 6.06
CA GLU A 205 -1.02 15.52 6.14
C GLU A 205 -2.41 15.28 6.71
N ASP A 206 -3.00 16.36 7.21
CA ASP A 206 -4.40 16.40 7.52
C ASP A 206 -5.23 16.38 6.23
N TYR A 207 -5.79 15.21 5.92
CA TYR A 207 -6.70 15.04 4.80
C TYR A 207 -8.13 15.42 5.19
N PHE A 208 -8.86 15.96 4.22
CA PHE A 208 -10.25 16.34 4.35
C PHE A 208 -11.10 15.56 3.35
N VAL A 209 -12.34 15.27 3.73
CA VAL A 209 -13.31 14.60 2.86
C VAL A 209 -14.55 15.45 2.71
N SER A 210 -14.98 15.67 1.47
CA SER A 210 -16.32 16.18 1.15
C SER A 210 -17.21 15.02 0.73
N ILE A 211 -18.44 14.99 1.24
CA ILE A 211 -19.46 14.00 0.92
C ILE A 211 -20.73 14.73 0.48
N ASP A 212 -21.14 14.48 -0.75
CA ASP A 212 -22.43 14.89 -1.30
C ASP A 212 -23.31 13.65 -1.48
N LEU A 213 -24.58 13.76 -1.08
CA LEU A 213 -25.56 12.70 -1.24
C LEU A 213 -26.87 13.27 -1.79
N GLY A 214 -27.36 12.72 -2.91
CA GLY A 214 -28.55 13.25 -3.58
C GLY A 214 -28.39 14.67 -4.12
N GLY A 215 -27.15 15.16 -4.28
CA GLY A 215 -26.85 16.54 -4.67
C GLY A 215 -26.76 17.53 -3.51
N GLU A 216 -26.89 17.09 -2.26
CA GLU A 216 -26.72 17.90 -1.07
C GLU A 216 -25.36 17.60 -0.41
N ALA A 217 -24.60 18.64 -0.09
CA ALA A 217 -23.36 18.51 0.66
C ALA A 217 -23.68 18.23 2.15
N ILE A 218 -23.40 17.01 2.61
CA ILE A 218 -23.73 16.58 3.97
C ILE A 218 -22.54 16.64 4.93
N HIS A 219 -21.31 16.69 4.42
CA HIS A 219 -20.11 16.69 5.25
C HIS A 219 -18.89 17.27 4.52
N PHE A 220 -18.12 18.12 5.19
CA PHE A 220 -16.78 18.55 4.73
C PHE A 220 -15.84 18.83 5.89
N ASP A 221 -15.05 17.83 6.28
CA ASP A 221 -14.19 17.91 7.48
C ASP A 221 -12.96 16.99 7.38
N ASN A 222 -12.06 17.09 8.36
CA ASN A 222 -10.87 16.25 8.45
C ASN A 222 -11.24 14.78 8.65
N VAL A 223 -10.62 13.88 7.88
CA VAL A 223 -10.91 12.43 7.91
C VAL A 223 -10.72 11.78 9.29
N LYS A 224 -9.88 12.35 10.16
CA LYS A 224 -9.59 11.79 11.49
C LYS A 224 -10.64 12.15 12.56
N TYR A 225 -11.49 13.14 12.31
CA TYR A 225 -12.46 13.62 13.29
C TYR A 225 -13.67 12.68 13.45
N GLU A 226 -14.28 12.69 14.64
CA GLU A 226 -15.45 11.86 14.95
C GLU A 226 -16.66 12.18 14.06
N THR A 227 -16.79 13.44 13.60
CA THR A 227 -17.78 13.87 12.61
C THR A 227 -17.63 13.10 11.30
N SER A 228 -16.40 12.97 10.78
CA SER A 228 -16.09 12.18 9.58
C SER A 228 -16.33 10.68 9.79
N LYS A 229 -15.95 10.13 10.94
CA LYS A 229 -16.21 8.73 11.28
C LYS A 229 -17.71 8.43 11.36
N ALA A 230 -18.49 9.36 11.92
CA ALA A 230 -19.93 9.25 11.99
C ALA A 230 -20.62 9.32 10.61
N ASN A 231 -19.93 9.84 9.59
CA ASN A 231 -20.39 9.85 8.19
C ASN A 231 -19.86 8.69 7.33
N GLY A 232 -19.15 7.73 7.94
CA GLY A 232 -18.74 6.48 7.28
C GLY A 232 -17.25 6.31 7.06
N ILE A 233 -16.42 7.29 7.42
CA ILE A 233 -14.96 7.15 7.34
C ILE A 233 -14.47 6.06 8.30
N ARG A 234 -13.64 5.17 7.79
CA ARG A 234 -12.93 4.10 8.53
C ARG A 234 -11.46 4.09 8.10
N ILE A 235 -10.65 3.31 8.80
CA ILE A 235 -9.23 3.10 8.47
C ILE A 235 -9.00 1.60 8.21
N ASP A 236 -8.27 1.26 7.17
CA ASP A 236 -7.92 -0.13 6.87
C ASP A 236 -6.59 -0.57 7.53
N ALA A 237 -6.22 -1.83 7.33
CA ALA A 237 -4.98 -2.39 7.87
C ALA A 237 -3.69 -1.75 7.30
N GLY A 238 -3.79 -1.01 6.20
CA GLY A 238 -2.71 -0.22 5.62
C GLY A 238 -2.74 1.25 6.04
N TYR A 239 -3.53 1.59 7.07
CA TYR A 239 -3.72 2.96 7.57
C TYR A 239 -4.32 3.94 6.55
N THR A 240 -4.96 3.44 5.50
CA THR A 240 -5.65 4.28 4.51
C THR A 240 -7.08 4.54 4.97
N HIS A 241 -7.49 5.82 4.98
CA HIS A 241 -8.87 6.19 5.26
C HIS A 241 -9.77 5.81 4.09
N PHE A 242 -10.95 5.27 4.35
CA PHE A 242 -11.88 4.84 3.31
C PHE A 242 -13.35 4.99 3.73
N ILE A 243 -14.25 4.93 2.75
CA ILE A 243 -15.71 4.84 2.91
C ILE A 243 -16.20 3.64 2.08
N ASP A 244 -16.84 2.68 2.73
CA ASP A 244 -17.63 1.63 2.08
C ASP A 244 -19.13 1.98 2.05
N ARG A 245 -19.56 2.75 3.04
CA ARG A 245 -20.96 3.09 3.29
C ARG A 245 -21.02 4.49 3.90
N ILE A 246 -21.86 5.36 3.35
CA ILE A 246 -22.15 6.69 3.89
C ILE A 246 -23.23 6.53 4.95
N THR A 247 -23.05 7.15 6.12
CA THR A 247 -24.04 7.15 7.20
C THR A 247 -24.47 8.60 7.45
N PRO A 248 -25.51 9.09 6.74
CA PRO A 248 -25.99 10.44 6.94
C PRO A 248 -26.43 10.60 8.38
N GLN A 249 -25.96 11.66 9.04
CA GLN A 249 -26.57 12.04 10.32
C GLN A 249 -27.96 12.59 10.02
N SER A 250 -28.99 12.03 10.65
CA SER A 250 -30.28 12.69 10.71
C SER A 250 -30.05 14.05 11.38
N SER A 251 -30.43 15.14 10.72
CA SER A 251 -30.50 16.44 11.37
C SER A 251 -31.28 16.27 12.68
N PRO A 252 -30.77 16.75 13.84
CA PRO A 252 -31.59 16.79 15.03
C PRO A 252 -32.78 17.70 14.74
N ASP A 253 -33.99 17.15 14.83
CA ASP A 253 -35.26 17.88 14.79
C ASP A 253 -35.35 18.93 15.91
#